data_AF-A0A3C0FUC8-F1
#
_entry.id   AF-A0A3C0FUC8-F1
#
_cell.length_a   1.000
_cell.length_b   1.000
_cell.length_c   1.000
_cell.angle_alpha   90.00
_cell.angle_beta   90.00
_cell.angle_gamma   90.00
#
_symmetry.space_group_name_H-M   'P 1'
#
loop_
_entity.id
_entity.type
_entity.pdbx_description
1 polymer ?
#
loop_
_entity_poly.entity_id
_entity_poly.type
_entity_poly.pdbx_seq_one_letter_code
_entity_poly.pdbx_strand_id
1 'polypeptide(L)'
;MRTLFDRLIGSLVFKIALAIIVVETILLGLFGGYYVQYFGAEIDRRIAEQISTPGRLIQHEQLKVSILSDPEQMKLLLGPHLQQALAVGFDGTIYHSTDPLKIGTSV
;
A
#
# COMPACT_ATOMS: atom_id res chain seq x y z
N MET A 1 31.17 19.01 -31.90
CA MET A 1 30.27 18.72 -30.75
C MET A 1 30.87 19.05 -29.38
N ARG A 2 32.17 18.84 -29.12
CA ARG A 2 32.81 19.19 -27.83
C ARG A 2 32.66 20.67 -27.41
N THR A 3 32.82 21.59 -28.36
CA THR A 3 32.76 23.05 -28.11
C THR A 3 31.40 23.59 -27.64
N LEU A 4 30.30 22.92 -27.99
CA LEU A 4 28.96 23.29 -27.52
C LEU A 4 28.71 22.80 -26.10
N PHE A 5 29.21 21.62 -25.75
CA PHE A 5 29.16 21.06 -24.40
C PHE A 5 29.97 21.90 -23.41
N ASP A 6 31.17 22.34 -23.81
CA ASP A 6 32.03 23.18 -22.96
C ASP A 6 31.39 24.56 -22.69
N ARG A 7 30.72 25.15 -23.69
CA ARG A 7 29.93 26.40 -23.51
C ARG A 7 28.71 26.21 -22.61
N LEU A 8 28.05 25.05 -22.70
CA LEU A 8 26.90 24.71 -21.87
C LEU A 8 27.31 24.56 -20.39
N ILE A 9 28.37 23.80 -20.12
CA ILE A 9 28.88 23.56 -18.75
C ILE A 9 29.48 24.84 -18.14
N GLY A 10 30.07 25.70 -18.97
CA GLY A 10 30.58 27.01 -18.56
C GLY A 10 29.48 28.03 -18.23
N SER A 11 28.26 27.84 -18.73
CA SER A 11 27.14 28.77 -18.55
C SER A 11 26.67 28.83 -17.10
N LEU A 12 26.46 30.05 -16.59
CA LEU A 12 25.91 30.29 -15.26
C LEU A 12 24.55 29.61 -15.06
N VAL A 13 23.72 29.61 -16.11
CA VAL A 13 22.38 29.01 -16.10
C VAL A 13 22.46 27.50 -15.86
N PHE A 14 23.41 26.82 -16.53
CA PHE A 14 23.60 25.38 -16.35
C PHE A 14 24.05 25.04 -14.92
N LYS A 15 24.96 25.82 -14.35
CA LYS A 15 25.44 25.62 -12.97
C LYS A 15 24.32 25.79 -11.94
N ILE A 16 23.48 26.80 -12.12
CA ILE A 16 22.33 27.05 -11.25
C ILE A 16 21.30 25.91 -11.38
N ALA A 17 20.95 25.52 -12.61
CA ALA A 17 20.01 24.42 -12.83
C ALA A 17 20.53 23.10 -12.24
N LEU A 18 21.81 22.80 -12.42
CA LEU A 18 22.44 21.63 -11.83
C LEU A 18 22.41 21.66 -10.30
N ALA A 19 22.70 22.82 -9.70
CA ALA A 19 22.64 22.97 -8.24
C ALA A 19 21.22 22.75 -7.70
N ILE A 20 20.20 23.28 -8.39
CA ILE A 20 18.79 23.05 -8.03
C ILE A 20 18.46 21.56 -8.08
N ILE A 21 18.80 20.87 -9.17
CA ILE A 21 18.52 19.44 -9.34
C ILE A 21 19.21 18.60 -8.25
N VAL A 22 20.46 18.92 -7.90
CA VAL A 22 21.19 18.22 -6.83
C VAL A 22 20.49 18.42 -5.49
N VAL A 23 20.12 19.64 -5.15
CA VAL A 23 19.43 19.95 -3.89
C VAL A 23 18.06 19.28 -3.84
N GLU A 24 17.27 19.35 -4.91
CA GLU A 24 15.98 18.69 -5.01
C GLU A 24 16.11 17.17 -4.90
N THR A 25 17.12 16.57 -5.53
CA THR A 25 17.36 15.12 -5.43
C THR A 25 17.67 14.70 -4.00
N ILE A 26 18.50 15.48 -3.30
CA ILE A 26 18.82 15.22 -1.88
C ILE A 26 17.55 15.36 -1.02
N LEU A 27 16.78 16.44 -1.20
CA LEU A 27 15.56 16.67 -0.43
C LEU A 27 14.51 15.59 -0.70
N LEU A 28 14.23 15.27 -1.96
CA LEU A 28 13.28 14.23 -2.35
C LEU A 28 13.73 12.85 -1.87
N GLY A 29 15.04 12.56 -1.91
CA GLY A 29 15.61 11.33 -1.36
C GLY A 29 15.42 11.22 0.15
N LEU A 30 15.71 12.30 0.90
CA LEU A 30 15.52 12.36 2.35
C LEU A 30 14.04 12.24 2.74
N PHE A 31 13.17 13.03 2.11
CA PHE A 31 11.73 12.98 2.38
C PHE A 31 11.13 11.64 1.96
N GLY A 32 11.49 11.12 0.79
CA GLY A 32 11.02 9.81 0.31
C GLY A 32 11.43 8.68 1.26
N GLY A 33 12.70 8.65 1.66
CA GLY A 33 13.20 7.65 2.61
C GLY A 33 12.50 7.74 3.98
N TYR A 34 12.36 8.96 4.51
CA TYR A 34 11.67 9.20 5.78
C TYR A 34 10.18 8.81 5.71
N TYR A 35 9.48 9.20 4.64
CA TYR A 35 8.07 8.88 4.45
C TYR A 35 7.86 7.37 4.37
N VAL A 36 8.67 6.62 3.61
CA VAL A 36 8.49 5.17 3.49
C VAL A 36 8.63 4.48 4.85
N GLN A 37 9.61 4.87 5.67
CA GLN A 37 9.83 4.27 6.98
C GLN A 37 8.72 4.65 7.99
N TYR A 38 8.34 5.92 8.02
CA TYR A 38 7.33 6.41 8.96
C TYR A 38 5.92 5.89 8.62
N PHE A 39 5.55 5.89 7.35
CA PHE A 39 4.22 5.45 6.92
C PHE A 39 4.06 3.94 6.96
N GLY A 40 5.09 3.14 6.67
CA GLY A 40 5.01 1.68 6.77
C GLY A 40 4.58 1.25 8.18
N ALA A 41 5.25 1.78 9.21
CA ALA A 41 4.97 1.40 10.59
C ALA A 41 3.59 1.86 11.11
N GLU A 42 3.16 3.08 10.77
CA GLU A 42 1.88 3.61 11.25
C GLU A 42 0.68 3.01 10.50
N ILE A 43 0.83 2.74 9.19
CA ILE A 43 -0.20 2.08 8.38
C ILE A 43 -0.38 0.63 8.85
N ASP A 44 0.71 -0.12 9.03
CA ASP A 44 0.65 -1.51 9.43
C ASP A 44 -0.04 -1.68 10.79
N ARG A 45 0.24 -0.80 11.76
CA ARG A 45 -0.38 -0.89 13.08
C ARG A 45 -1.89 -0.66 13.03
N ARG A 46 -2.34 0.39 12.33
CA ARG A 46 -3.77 0.70 12.22
C ARG A 46 -4.53 -0.35 11.43
N ILE A 47 -3.95 -0.83 10.33
CA ILE A 47 -4.53 -1.91 9.52
C ILE A 47 -4.60 -3.20 10.34
N ALA A 48 -3.54 -3.56 11.07
CA ALA A 48 -3.52 -4.74 11.93
C ALA A 48 -4.60 -4.64 13.03
N GLU A 49 -4.74 -3.50 13.69
CA GLU A 49 -5.78 -3.28 14.70
C GLU A 49 -7.19 -3.41 14.11
N GLN A 50 -7.44 -2.79 12.94
CA GLN A 50 -8.75 -2.84 12.28
C GLN A 50 -9.13 -4.24 11.80
N ILE A 51 -8.19 -5.02 11.24
CA ILE A 51 -8.44 -6.38 10.75
C ILE A 51 -8.55 -7.38 11.92
N SER A 52 -7.75 -7.20 12.98
CA SER A 52 -7.72 -8.13 14.11
C SER A 52 -9.06 -8.26 14.85
N THR A 53 -9.85 -7.19 14.88
CA THR A 53 -11.13 -7.18 15.60
C THR A 53 -12.15 -8.15 14.99
N PRO A 54 -12.58 -7.99 13.72
CA PRO A 54 -13.47 -8.96 13.08
C PRO A 54 -12.82 -10.34 12.93
N GLY A 55 -11.49 -10.43 12.74
CA GLY A 55 -10.78 -11.71 12.72
C GLY A 55 -10.95 -12.51 14.03
N ARG A 56 -10.80 -11.85 15.18
CA ARG A 56 -11.06 -12.49 16.48
C ARG A 56 -12.52 -12.87 16.66
N LEU A 57 -13.47 -12.04 16.20
CA LEU A 57 -14.90 -12.37 16.29
C LEU A 57 -15.23 -13.61 15.44
N ILE A 58 -14.59 -13.77 14.28
CA ILE A 58 -14.72 -14.98 13.45
C ILE A 58 -14.15 -16.19 14.18
N GLN A 59 -12.96 -16.06 14.78
CA GLN A 59 -12.32 -17.15 15.51
C GLN A 59 -13.15 -17.63 16.73
N HIS A 60 -13.85 -16.72 17.41
CA HIS A 60 -14.71 -17.04 18.56
C HIS A 60 -16.15 -17.43 18.14
N GLU A 61 -16.40 -17.64 16.84
CA GLU A 61 -17.72 -17.95 16.28
C GLU A 61 -18.80 -16.89 16.57
N GLN A 62 -18.39 -15.69 17.01
CA GLN A 62 -19.27 -14.54 17.25
C GLN A 62 -19.64 -13.82 15.94
N LEU A 63 -18.84 -14.03 14.89
CA LEU A 63 -19.08 -13.54 13.54
C LEU A 63 -18.92 -14.69 12.55
N LYS A 64 -19.91 -14.90 11.69
CA LYS A 64 -19.82 -15.98 10.68
C LYS A 64 -18.79 -15.62 9.62
N VAL A 65 -17.93 -16.56 9.25
CA VAL A 65 -16.94 -16.39 8.17
C VAL A 65 -17.59 -16.03 6.81
N SER A 66 -18.86 -16.42 6.63
CA SER A 66 -19.65 -16.07 5.44
C SER A 66 -19.82 -14.56 5.23
N ILE A 67 -19.59 -13.73 6.26
CA ILE A 67 -19.63 -12.27 6.12
C ILE A 67 -18.59 -11.75 5.14
N LEU A 68 -17.48 -12.47 4.96
CA LEU A 68 -16.45 -12.14 3.98
C LEU A 68 -16.97 -12.19 2.53
N SER A 69 -18.12 -12.84 2.29
CA SER A 69 -18.81 -12.86 1.00
C SER A 69 -19.79 -11.70 0.80
N ASP A 70 -20.06 -10.88 1.83
CA ASP A 70 -20.94 -9.72 1.75
C ASP A 70 -20.09 -8.42 1.77
N PRO A 71 -19.85 -7.79 0.61
CA PRO A 71 -19.01 -6.60 0.51
C PRO A 71 -19.59 -5.40 1.26
N GLU A 72 -20.92 -5.27 1.36
CA GLU A 72 -21.56 -4.15 2.08
C GLU A 72 -21.36 -4.29 3.59
N GLN A 73 -21.53 -5.51 4.14
CA GLN A 73 -21.26 -5.76 5.55
C GLN A 73 -19.79 -5.61 5.90
N MET A 74 -18.89 -6.10 5.03
CA MET A 74 -17.45 -5.94 5.25
C MET A 74 -17.01 -4.47 5.21
N LYS A 75 -17.63 -3.65 4.37
CA LYS A 75 -17.41 -2.20 4.35
C LYS A 75 -17.93 -1.49 5.61
N LEU A 76 -19.00 -1.98 6.21
CA LEU A 76 -19.48 -1.48 7.51
C LEU A 76 -18.52 -1.84 8.66
N LEU A 77 -17.85 -2.99 8.60
CA LEU A 77 -16.93 -3.47 9.64
C LEU A 77 -15.52 -2.87 9.53
N LEU A 78 -14.98 -2.77 8.31
CA LEU A 78 -13.59 -2.34 8.07
C LEU A 78 -13.48 -0.95 7.43
N GLY A 79 -14.61 -0.33 7.09
CA GLY A 79 -14.67 0.98 6.47
C GLY A 79 -14.49 0.95 4.94
N PRO A 80 -14.49 2.14 4.31
CA PRO A 80 -14.50 2.29 2.85
C PRO A 80 -13.18 1.94 2.16
N HIS A 81 -12.11 1.71 2.91
CA HIS A 81 -10.77 1.41 2.38
C HIS A 81 -10.53 -0.08 2.14
N LEU A 82 -11.50 -0.94 2.49
CA LEU A 82 -11.43 -2.35 2.18
C LEU A 82 -11.47 -2.57 0.66
N GLN A 83 -10.39 -3.12 0.12
CA GLN A 83 -10.33 -3.49 -1.30
C GLN A 83 -10.86 -4.91 -1.54
N GLN A 84 -10.48 -5.85 -0.68
CA GLN A 84 -10.82 -7.26 -0.81
C GLN A 84 -10.71 -7.96 0.53
N ALA A 85 -11.57 -8.96 0.76
CA ALA A 85 -11.46 -9.87 1.89
C ALA A 85 -11.57 -11.32 1.40
N LEU A 86 -10.78 -12.22 2.00
CA LEU A 86 -10.66 -13.62 1.59
C LEU A 86 -10.60 -14.52 2.83
N ALA A 87 -11.28 -15.66 2.79
CA ALA A 87 -11.00 -16.79 3.68
C ALA A 87 -10.29 -17.89 2.88
N VAL A 88 -9.04 -18.15 3.25
CA VAL A 88 -8.19 -19.13 2.59
C VAL A 88 -8.01 -20.32 3.53
N GLY A 89 -8.30 -21.53 3.06
CA GLY A 89 -8.03 -22.74 3.84
C GLY A 89 -6.55 -23.12 3.81
N PHE A 90 -6.21 -24.13 4.59
CA PHE A 90 -4.84 -24.64 4.67
C PHE A 90 -4.30 -25.20 3.34
N ASP A 91 -5.21 -25.59 2.44
CA ASP A 91 -4.91 -26.08 1.09
C ASP A 91 -4.69 -24.94 0.08
N GLY A 92 -4.79 -23.68 0.51
CA GLY A 92 -4.67 -22.51 -0.36
C GLY A 92 -5.95 -22.18 -1.13
N THR A 93 -7.01 -22.95 -0.98
CA THR A 93 -8.31 -22.70 -1.64
C THR A 93 -9.05 -21.55 -0.97
N ILE A 94 -9.65 -20.68 -1.77
CA ILE A 94 -10.47 -19.56 -1.31
C ILE A 94 -11.91 -20.05 -1.11
N TYR A 95 -12.41 -20.03 0.13
CA TYR A 95 -13.75 -20.49 0.49
C TYR A 95 -14.77 -19.33 0.59
N HIS A 96 -14.30 -18.15 1.00
CA HIS A 96 -15.10 -16.93 1.04
C HIS A 96 -14.31 -15.77 0.46
N SER A 97 -15.00 -14.88 -0.26
CA SER A 97 -14.40 -13.73 -0.92
C SER A 97 -15.46 -12.65 -1.17
N THR A 98 -15.06 -11.39 -1.04
CA THR A 98 -15.89 -10.25 -1.47
C THR A 98 -16.07 -10.20 -2.98
N ASP A 99 -15.17 -10.87 -3.72
CA ASP A 99 -15.26 -11.11 -5.15
C ASP A 99 -15.68 -12.57 -5.39
N PRO A 100 -16.93 -12.83 -5.84
CA PRO A 100 -17.43 -14.19 -6.08
C PRO A 100 -16.61 -14.97 -7.10
N LEU A 101 -15.91 -14.31 -8.04
CA LEU A 101 -15.12 -14.97 -9.08
C LEU A 101 -13.86 -15.66 -8.53
N LYS A 102 -13.45 -15.32 -7.29
CA LYS A 102 -12.30 -15.93 -6.62
C LYS A 102 -12.66 -17.15 -5.77
N ILE A 103 -13.95 -17.42 -5.56
CA ILE A 103 -14.35 -18.56 -4.73
C ILE A 103 -14.02 -19.86 -5.47
N GLY A 104 -13.31 -20.77 -4.80
CA GLY A 104 -12.85 -22.04 -5.37
C GLY A 104 -11.52 -21.94 -6.14
N THR A 105 -10.94 -20.74 -6.28
CA THR A 105 -9.58 -20.60 -6.82
C THR A 105 -8.53 -20.68 -5.70
N SER A 106 -7.28 -20.99 -6.04
CA SER A 106 -6.16 -20.97 -5.09
C SER A 106 -5.38 -19.64 -5.16
N VAL A 107 -4.74 -19.26 -4.06
CA VAL A 107 -3.87 -18.07 -3.97
C VAL A 107 -2.48 -18.35 -4.53
#